data_AF-A0AAV3QJG4-F1
#
_entry.id   AF-A0AAV3QJG4-F1
#
_cell.length_a   1.000
_cell.length_b   1.000
_cell.length_c   1.000
_cell.angle_alpha   90.00
_cell.angle_beta   90.00
_cell.angle_gamma   90.00
#
_symmetry.space_group_name_H-M   'P 1'
#
loop_
_entity.id
_entity.type
_entity.pdbx_description
1 polymer ?
#
loop_
_entity_poly.entity_id
_entity_poly.type
_entity_poly.pdbx_seq_one_letter_code
_entity_poly.pdbx_strand_id
1 'polypeptide(L)' 'MTTLASALRWIKKEHGGVRIRAKAIILAFSIMVHEIWRARNSLAFEEEAVVAETIVARVKLATYHILSRTFPGIRITF' A
#
# COMPACT_ATOMS: atom_id res chain seq x y z
N MET A 1 14.92 5.36 -12.80
CA MET A 1 13.93 4.35 -12.36
C MET A 1 13.54 4.66 -10.92
N THR A 2 12.27 4.84 -10.61
CA THR A 2 11.82 5.11 -9.23
C THR A 2 11.87 3.83 -8.39
N THR A 3 12.10 3.96 -7.08
CA THR A 3 12.07 2.86 -6.08
C THR A 3 10.80 2.03 -6.18
N LEU A 4 9.66 2.66 -6.48
CA LEU A 4 8.38 1.98 -6.70
C LEU A 4 8.40 1.04 -7.91
N ALA A 5 8.93 1.47 -9.06
CA ALA A 5 8.98 0.63 -10.25
C ALA A 5 9.88 -0.61 -10.09
N SER A 6 10.94 -0.49 -9.29
CA SER A 6 11.82 -1.62 -8.93
C SER A 6 11.13 -2.57 -7.94
N ALA A 7 10.46 -2.06 -6.91
CA ALA A 7 9.68 -2.86 -5.99
C ALA A 7 8.55 -3.64 -6.70
N LEU A 8 7.83 -2.99 -7.62
CA LEU A 8 6.77 -3.61 -8.42
C LEU A 8 7.30 -4.74 -9.32
N ARG A 9 8.48 -4.58 -9.92
CA ARG A 9 9.11 -5.63 -10.71
C ARG A 9 9.50 -6.83 -9.84
N TRP A 10 10.01 -6.59 -8.64
CA TRP A 10 10.34 -7.65 -7.68
C TRP A 10 9.11 -8.45 -7.27
N ILE A 11 8.01 -7.77 -6.92
CA ILE A 11 6.73 -8.42 -6.57
C ILE A 11 6.19 -9.28 -7.71
N LYS A 12 6.31 -8.81 -8.95
CA LYS A 12 5.93 -9.57 -10.15
C LYS A 12 6.85 -10.78 -10.39
N LYS A 13 8.15 -10.65 -10.12
CA LYS A 13 9.18 -11.68 -10.38
C LYS A 13 9.16 -12.83 -9.38
N GLU A 14 8.96 -12.56 -8.10
CA GLU A 14 9.18 -13.54 -7.02
C GLU A 14 8.09 -14.64 -6.89
N HIS A 15 6.90 -14.50 -7.48
CA HIS A 15 5.76 -15.30 -7.04
C HIS A 15 4.97 -15.98 -8.18
N GLY A 16 5.59 -16.94 -8.86
CA GLY A 16 4.87 -17.91 -9.68
C GLY A 16 3.94 -18.78 -8.80
N GLY A 17 2.62 -18.74 -9.04
CA GLY A 17 1.65 -19.69 -8.45
C GLY A 17 0.65 -19.13 -7.44
N VAL A 18 0.88 -17.96 -6.81
CA VAL A 18 -0.09 -17.37 -5.86
C VAL A 18 -1.22 -16.64 -6.61
N ARG A 19 -2.48 -16.90 -6.25
CA ARG A 19 -3.66 -16.19 -6.81
C ARG A 19 -3.50 -14.68 -6.64
N ILE A 20 -3.76 -13.93 -7.70
CA ILE A 20 -3.66 -12.45 -7.76
C ILE A 20 -4.34 -11.77 -6.55
N ARG A 21 -5.49 -12.28 -6.09
CA ARG A 21 -6.19 -11.77 -4.91
C ARG A 21 -5.37 -11.83 -3.63
N ALA A 22 -4.67 -12.94 -3.37
CA ALA A 22 -3.83 -13.08 -2.18
C ALA A 22 -2.65 -12.10 -2.21
N LYS A 23 -2.07 -11.88 -3.40
CA LYS A 23 -1.03 -10.86 -3.60
C LYS A 23 -1.53 -9.44 -3.31
N ALA A 24 -2.72 -9.11 -3.79
CA ALA A 24 -3.33 -7.81 -3.56
C ALA A 24 -3.60 -7.55 -2.06
N ILE A 25 -4.05 -8.58 -1.33
CA ILE A 25 -4.28 -8.50 0.12
C ILE A 25 -2.98 -8.24 0.87
N ILE A 26 -1.92 -9.00 0.59
CA ILE A 26 -0.61 -8.81 1.24
C ILE A 26 -0.11 -7.38 1.00
N LEU A 27 -0.22 -6.90 -0.24
CA LEU A 27 0.20 -5.55 -0.59
C LEU A 27 -0.59 -4.48 0.18
N ALA A 28 -1.92 -4.62 0.25
CA ALA A 28 -2.79 -3.71 0.99
C ALA A 28 -2.44 -3.68 2.49
N PHE A 29 -2.15 -4.84 3.07
CA PHE A 29 -1.69 -4.93 4.46
C PHE A 29 -0.34 -4.24 4.66
N SER A 30 0.64 -4.45 3.77
CA SER A 30 1.93 -3.77 3.86
C SER A 30 1.79 -2.25 3.79
N ILE A 31 0.91 -1.75 2.91
CA ILE A 31 0.61 -0.31 2.80
C ILE A 31 -0.04 0.20 4.08
N MET A 32 -1.01 -0.53 4.64
CA MET A 32 -1.66 -0.17 5.90
C MET A 32 -0.65 -0.07 7.05
N VAL A 33 0.21 -1.07 7.21
CA VAL A 33 1.27 -1.07 8.24
C VAL A 33 2.21 0.11 8.05
N HIS A 34 2.60 0.41 6.80
CA HIS A 34 3.47 1.55 6.50
C HIS A 34 2.84 2.88 6.88
N GLU A 35 1.58 3.13 6.50
CA GLU A 35 0.90 4.39 6.82
C GLU A 35 0.65 4.54 8.33
N ILE A 36 0.35 3.46 9.06
CA ILE A 36 0.23 3.48 10.52
C ILE A 36 1.59 3.80 11.16
N TRP A 37 2.67 3.15 10.70
CA TRP A 37 4.02 3.42 11.20
C TRP A 37 4.42 4.88 10.94
N ARG A 38 4.15 5.38 9.73
CA ARG A 38 4.41 6.77 9.35
C ARG A 38 3.62 7.74 10.24
N ALA A 39 2.32 7.52 10.42
CA ALA A 39 1.49 8.36 11.26
C ALA A 39 1.98 8.38 12.72
N ARG A 40 2.34 7.22 13.28
CA ARG A 40 2.93 7.15 14.62
C ARG A 40 4.22 7.95 14.74
N ASN A 41 5.08 7.91 13.71
CA ASN A 41 6.33 8.67 13.72
C ASN A 41 6.11 10.17 13.55
N SER A 42 5.20 10.60 12.66
CA SER A 42 4.86 12.03 12.54
C SER A 42 4.30 12.59 13.85
N LEU A 43 3.48 11.82 14.59
CA LEU A 43 3.04 12.22 15.93
C LEU A 43 4.21 12.33 16.92
N ALA A 44 5.13 11.36 16.89
CA ALA A 44 6.23 11.27 17.86
C ALA A 44 7.37 12.26 17.61
N PHE A 45 7.61 12.65 16.36
CA PHE A 45 8.78 13.43 15.95
C PHE A 45 8.46 14.77 15.29
N GLU A 46 7.25 14.94 14.74
CA GLU A 46 6.85 16.16 14.00
C GLU A 46 5.71 16.91 14.71
N GLU A 47 5.23 16.41 15.85
CA GLU A 47 4.07 16.94 16.60
C GLU A 47 2.80 17.12 15.74
N GLU A 48 2.70 16.42 14.60
CA GLU A 48 1.54 16.51 13.72
C GLU A 48 0.32 15.84 14.36
N ALA A 49 -0.83 16.52 14.29
CA ALA A 49 -2.11 15.95 14.72
C ALA A 49 -2.51 14.79 13.79
N VAL A 50 -2.60 13.58 14.37
CA VAL A 50 -2.98 12.37 13.66
C VAL A 50 -4.47 12.11 13.84
N VAL A 51 -5.23 12.20 12.76
CA VAL A 51 -6.67 11.93 12.72
C VAL A 51 -6.91 10.56 12.07
N ALA A 52 -7.66 9.67 12.72
CA ALA A 52 -7.83 8.30 12.25
C ALA A 52 -8.44 8.24 10.83
N GLU A 53 -9.38 9.12 10.54
CA GLU A 53 -10.03 9.25 9.24
C GLU A 53 -9.03 9.59 8.12
N THR A 54 -8.02 10.40 8.41
CA THR A 54 -7.01 10.79 7.42
C THR A 54 -6.04 9.65 7.14
N ILE A 55 -5.70 8.84 8.15
CA ILE A 55 -4.93 7.59 7.94
C ILE A 55 -5.71 6.63 7.05
N VAL A 56 -6.99 6.40 7.36
CA VAL A 56 -7.84 5.49 6.58
C VAL A 56 -7.93 5.96 5.12
N ALA A 57 -8.11 7.26 4.88
CA ALA A 57 -8.11 7.83 3.53
C ALA A 57 -6.78 7.63 2.80
N ARG A 58 -5.64 7.85 3.48
CA ARG A 58 -4.29 7.62 2.91
C ARG A 58 -4.08 6.15 2.55
N VAL A 59 -4.45 5.22 3.43
CA VAL A 59 -4.35 3.78 3.17
C VAL A 59 -5.20 3.37 1.97
N LYS A 60 -6.45 3.84 1.89
CA LYS A 60 -7.34 3.57 0.75
C LYS A 60 -6.74 4.08 -0.56
N LEU A 61 -6.28 5.33 -0.59
CA LEU A 61 -5.71 5.96 -1.76
C LEU A 61 -4.41 5.29 -2.23
N ALA A 62 -3.48 5.02 -1.30
CA ALA A 62 -2.23 4.34 -1.60
C ALA A 62 -2.47 2.91 -2.10
N THR A 63 -3.38 2.18 -1.45
CA THR A 63 -3.79 0.83 -1.87
C THR A 63 -4.38 0.85 -3.27
N TYR A 64 -5.29 1.78 -3.56
CA TYR A 64 -5.88 1.94 -4.88
C TYR A 64 -4.81 2.18 -5.95
N HIS A 65 -3.93 3.16 -5.74
CA HIS A 65 -2.87 3.51 -6.70
C HIS A 65 -1.88 2.39 -6.95
N ILE A 66 -1.47 1.68 -5.91
CA ILE A 66 -0.46 0.62 -6.05
C ILE A 66 -1.11 -0.61 -6.69
N LEU A 67 -2.29 -1.04 -6.23
CA LEU A 67 -2.95 -2.22 -6.78
C LEU A 67 -3.39 -2.02 -8.23
N SER A 68 -3.94 -0.86 -8.59
CA SER A 68 -4.34 -0.57 -9.99
C SER A 68 -3.14 -0.60 -10.96
N ARG A 69 -1.97 -0.16 -10.52
CA ARG A 69 -0.72 -0.23 -11.30
C ARG A 69 -0.09 -1.63 -11.32
N THR A 70 -0.24 -2.38 -10.25
CA THR A 70 0.37 -3.72 -10.11
C THR A 70 -0.44 -4.78 -10.85
N PHE A 71 -1.77 -4.68 -10.75
CA PHE A 71 -2.74 -5.64 -11.27
C PHE A 71 -3.83 -4.94 -12.10
N PRO A 72 -3.52 -4.49 -13.32
CA PRO A 72 -4.51 -3.87 -14.19
C PRO A 72 -5.65 -4.86 -14.46
N GLY A 73 -6.90 -4.43 -14.24
CA GLY A 73 -8.11 -5.24 -14.46
C GLY A 73 -8.76 -5.81 -13.19
N ILE A 74 -8.16 -5.67 -12.00
CA ILE A 74 -8.87 -5.96 -10.74
C ILE A 74 -9.80 -4.79 -10.42
N ARG A 75 -11.08 -5.09 -10.18
CA ARG A 75 -12.02 -4.13 -9.60
C ARG A 75 -11.71 -3.96 -8.11
N ILE A 76 -11.19 -2.79 -7.74
CA ILE A 76 -10.89 -2.42 -6.34
C ILE A 76 -12.06 -1.60 -5.82
N THR A 77 -12.66 -2.03 -4.71
CA THR A 77 -13.78 -1.35 -4.03
C THR A 77 -13.46 -1.23 -2.54
N PHE A 78 -13.81 -0.10 -1.91
CA PHE A 78 -13.55 0.22 -0.50
C PHE A 78 -14.81 0.57 0.27
#